data_AF-A0AAU7ZUI7-F1
#
_entry.id   AF-A0AAU7ZUI7-F1
#
_cell.length_a   1.000
_cell.length_b   1.000
_cell.length_c   1.000
_cell.angle_alpha   90.00
_cell.angle_beta   90.00
_cell.angle_gamma   90.00
#
_symmetry.space_group_name_H-M   'P 1'
#
loop_
_entity.id
_entity.type
_entity.pdbx_description
1 polymer ?
#
loop_
_entity_poly.entity_id
_entity_poly.type
_entity_poly.pdbx_seq_one_letter_code
_entity_poly.pdbx_strand_id
1 'polypeptide(L)'
;MPAEIILQQTPDATALLDRREQLATVRTTLAERESELAQIRAQLKTFEGRYLRQVGILYAELDDLEARIAEREVDLYDSDAARRRAEETRQRAEETHDAAFGDAREAEEFDPPPSLKTLFRDVAKRIHPDFARDNAEQKHFTLLMARANQAYGRGDTETLQRLLDDHREINASIAGEGAAAELLRISRQIQHAERDIASLDAERQTLLAGEIAQLYLDAEAAAREHRDLLTELAANLREQIVDANRRFDLIDRQISAHGR
;
A
#
# COMPACT_ATOMS: atom_id res chain seq x y z
N MET A 1 18.39 -58.05 30.14
CA MET A 1 17.73 -57.26 29.09
C MET A 1 17.16 -56.02 29.77
N PRO A 2 17.72 -54.82 29.58
CA PRO A 2 17.14 -53.61 30.15
C PRO A 2 15.82 -53.35 29.43
N ALA A 3 14.75 -53.12 30.20
CA ALA A 3 13.46 -52.74 29.65
C ALA A 3 13.56 -51.29 29.16
N GLU A 4 13.41 -51.08 27.86
CA GLU A 4 13.15 -49.75 27.29
C GLU A 4 11.80 -49.29 27.83
N ILE A 5 11.84 -48.37 28.80
CA ILE A 5 10.68 -47.63 29.24
C ILE A 5 10.38 -46.64 28.12
N ILE A 6 9.53 -47.06 27.17
CA ILE A 6 8.93 -46.14 26.22
C ILE A 6 8.00 -45.24 27.03
N LEU A 7 8.47 -44.05 27.38
CA LEU A 7 7.65 -42.98 27.92
C LEU A 7 6.59 -42.64 26.86
N GLN A 8 5.43 -43.28 26.93
CA GLN A 8 4.26 -42.83 26.19
C GLN A 8 4.00 -41.38 26.59
N GLN A 9 4.12 -40.48 25.62
CA GLN A 9 3.80 -39.08 25.83
C GLN A 9 2.34 -38.98 26.29
N THR A 10 2.11 -38.19 27.33
CA THR A 10 0.74 -37.96 27.83
C THR A 10 -0.10 -37.32 26.72
N PRO A 11 -1.42 -37.58 26.65
CA PRO A 11 -2.30 -36.99 25.62
C PRO A 11 -2.23 -35.46 25.57
N ASP A 12 -1.92 -34.80 26.69
CA ASP A 12 -1.67 -33.36 26.77
C ASP A 12 -0.37 -32.93 26.08
N ALA A 13 0.68 -33.77 26.13
CA ALA A 13 1.96 -33.50 25.47
C ALA A 13 1.86 -33.66 23.95
N THR A 14 1.11 -34.66 23.46
CA THR A 14 0.86 -34.84 22.02
C THR A 14 0.01 -33.70 21.45
N ALA A 15 -1.07 -33.31 22.13
CA ALA A 15 -1.91 -32.19 21.69
C ALA A 15 -1.14 -30.87 21.61
N LEU A 16 -0.19 -30.67 22.53
CA LEU A 16 0.64 -29.48 22.58
C LEU A 16 1.74 -29.49 21.51
N LEU A 17 2.28 -30.65 21.14
CA LEU A 17 3.16 -30.79 19.98
C LEU A 17 2.42 -30.46 18.68
N ASP A 18 1.24 -31.05 18.45
CA ASP A 18 0.43 -30.82 17.25
C ASP A 18 0.09 -29.33 17.09
N ARG A 19 -0.29 -28.67 18.19
CA ARG A 19 -0.59 -27.23 18.16
C ARG A 19 0.65 -26.36 17.94
N ARG A 20 1.83 -26.73 18.45
CA ARG A 20 3.09 -26.04 18.14
C ARG A 20 3.44 -26.17 16.66
N GLU A 21 3.25 -27.34 16.07
CA GLU A 21 3.47 -27.56 14.64
C GLU A 21 2.51 -26.71 13.79
N GLN A 22 1.22 -26.69 14.14
CA GLN A 22 0.26 -25.82 13.46
C GLN A 22 0.64 -24.34 13.56
N LEU A 23 1.05 -23.87 14.74
CA LEU A 23 1.51 -22.49 14.91
C LEU A 23 2.72 -22.18 14.04
N ALA A 24 3.66 -23.12 13.88
CA ALA A 24 4.82 -22.95 13.01
C ALA A 24 4.40 -22.82 11.53
N THR A 25 3.46 -23.66 11.08
CA THR A 25 2.90 -23.60 9.73
C THR A 25 2.22 -22.26 9.46
N VAL A 26 1.31 -21.83 10.34
CA VAL A 26 0.57 -20.57 10.17
C VAL A 26 1.52 -19.36 10.20
N ARG A 27 2.55 -19.37 11.07
CA ARG A 27 3.58 -18.31 11.09
C ARG A 27 4.38 -18.24 9.79
N THR A 28 4.68 -19.40 9.19
CA THR A 28 5.37 -19.46 7.90
C THR A 28 4.51 -18.83 6.81
N THR A 29 3.23 -19.19 6.73
CA THR A 29 2.29 -18.58 5.78
C THR A 29 2.13 -17.07 6.02
N LEU A 30 2.05 -16.62 7.26
CA LEU A 30 1.98 -15.19 7.58
C LEU A 30 3.20 -14.43 7.04
N ALA A 31 4.41 -14.93 7.29
CA ALA A 31 5.64 -14.32 6.81
C ALA A 31 5.72 -14.29 5.27
N GLU A 32 5.26 -15.34 4.59
CA GLU A 32 5.17 -15.39 3.13
C GLU A 32 4.22 -14.31 2.60
N ARG A 33 3.02 -14.18 3.17
CA ARG A 33 2.03 -13.16 2.77
C ARG A 33 2.51 -11.74 3.03
N GLU A 34 3.16 -11.49 4.17
CA GLU A 34 3.77 -10.19 4.48
C GLU A 34 4.84 -9.83 3.43
N SER A 35 5.70 -10.78 3.07
CA SER A 35 6.76 -10.60 2.06
C SER A 35 6.18 -10.36 0.65
N GLU A 36 5.22 -11.18 0.22
CA GLU A 36 4.54 -11.01 -1.07
C GLU A 36 3.93 -9.61 -1.20
N LEU A 37 3.18 -9.17 -0.19
CA LEU A 37 2.50 -7.89 -0.22
C LEU A 37 3.49 -6.71 -0.17
N ALA A 38 4.59 -6.83 0.59
CA ALA A 38 5.66 -5.85 0.57
C ALA A 38 6.32 -5.73 -0.82
N GLN A 39 6.55 -6.86 -1.49
CA GLN A 39 7.11 -6.88 -2.84
C GLN A 39 6.16 -6.23 -3.87
N ILE A 40 4.87 -6.57 -3.86
CA ILE A 40 3.88 -5.99 -4.76
C ILE A 40 3.83 -4.46 -4.58
N ARG A 41 3.76 -3.97 -3.34
CA ARG A 41 3.78 -2.51 -3.07
C ARG A 41 5.03 -1.83 -3.62
N ALA A 42 6.20 -2.42 -3.43
CA ALA A 42 7.45 -1.85 -3.93
C ALA A 42 7.47 -1.79 -5.47
N GLN A 43 6.99 -2.85 -6.13
CA GLN A 43 6.87 -2.91 -7.59
C GLN A 43 5.90 -1.84 -8.12
N LEU A 44 4.69 -1.78 -7.54
CA LEU A 44 3.68 -0.80 -7.95
C LEU A 44 4.14 0.64 -7.73
N LYS A 45 4.72 0.95 -6.56
CA LYS A 45 5.25 2.30 -6.29
C LYS A 45 6.36 2.71 -7.28
N THR A 46 7.23 1.76 -7.62
CA THR A 46 8.29 2.00 -8.62
C THR A 46 7.69 2.25 -10.01
N PHE A 47 6.68 1.46 -10.38
CA PHE A 47 5.99 1.59 -11.65
C PHE A 47 5.20 2.91 -11.74
N GLU A 48 4.44 3.25 -10.71
CA GLU A 48 3.68 4.50 -10.57
C GLU A 48 4.60 5.71 -10.74
N GLY A 49 5.72 5.78 -10.03
CA GLY A 49 6.69 6.87 -10.19
C GLY A 49 7.30 6.94 -11.60
N ARG A 50 7.35 5.84 -12.36
CA ARG A 50 7.73 5.87 -13.79
C ARG A 50 6.57 6.35 -14.66
N TYR A 51 5.36 5.85 -14.42
CA TYR A 51 4.14 6.25 -15.10
C TYR A 51 3.88 7.76 -14.98
N LEU A 52 3.90 8.31 -13.77
CA LEU A 52 3.66 9.74 -13.54
C LEU A 52 4.68 10.60 -14.31
N ARG A 53 5.97 10.24 -14.26
CA ARG A 53 7.04 10.97 -14.97
C ARG A 53 6.97 10.89 -16.50
N GLN A 54 6.47 9.78 -17.06
CA GLN A 54 6.44 9.57 -18.51
C GLN A 54 5.11 9.95 -19.15
N VAL A 55 4.00 9.71 -18.44
CA VAL A 55 2.64 9.76 -18.97
C VAL A 55 1.79 10.73 -18.14
N GLY A 56 1.86 10.69 -16.81
CA GLY A 56 1.05 11.56 -15.94
C GLY A 56 1.24 13.06 -16.21
N ILE A 57 2.49 13.50 -16.40
CA ILE A 57 2.81 14.89 -16.78
C ILE A 57 2.12 15.29 -18.10
N LEU A 58 2.03 14.37 -19.06
CA LEU A 58 1.41 14.65 -20.36
C LEU A 58 -0.12 14.72 -20.26
N TYR A 59 -0.74 13.92 -19.39
CA TYR A 59 -2.17 14.08 -19.10
C TYR A 59 -2.46 15.43 -18.45
N ALA A 60 -1.66 15.85 -17.47
CA ALA A 60 -1.81 17.16 -16.84
C ALA A 60 -1.63 18.31 -17.86
N GLU A 61 -0.65 18.20 -18.76
CA GLU A 61 -0.45 19.17 -19.85
C GLU A 61 -1.64 19.21 -20.81
N LEU A 62 -2.16 18.04 -21.21
CA LEU A 62 -3.31 17.96 -22.10
C LEU A 62 -4.58 18.52 -21.45
N ASP A 63 -4.88 18.15 -20.21
CA ASP A 63 -6.09 18.61 -19.52
C ASP A 63 -6.01 20.12 -19.22
N ASP A 64 -4.83 20.69 -18.90
CA ASP A 64 -4.65 22.15 -18.79
C ASP A 64 -4.93 22.86 -20.12
N LEU A 65 -4.46 22.29 -21.22
CA LEU A 65 -4.67 22.85 -22.55
C LEU A 65 -6.15 22.76 -22.97
N GLU A 66 -6.84 21.65 -22.67
CA GLU A 66 -8.28 21.51 -22.90
C GLU A 66 -9.09 22.50 -22.04
N ALA A 67 -8.69 22.72 -20.78
CA ALA A 67 -9.31 23.74 -19.93
C ALA A 67 -9.19 25.14 -20.54
N ARG A 68 -7.98 25.49 -21.00
CA ARG A 68 -7.73 26.78 -21.68
C ARG A 68 -8.52 26.92 -22.98
N ILE A 69 -8.70 25.83 -23.74
CA ILE A 69 -9.57 25.81 -24.92
C ILE A 69 -11.02 26.13 -24.51
N ALA A 70 -11.54 25.42 -23.51
CA ALA A 70 -12.92 25.59 -23.06
C ALA A 70 -13.19 27.00 -22.50
N GLU A 71 -12.26 27.55 -21.72
CA GLU A 71 -12.30 28.95 -21.26
C GLU A 71 -12.38 29.92 -22.44
N ARG A 72 -11.61 29.65 -23.48
CA ARG A 72 -11.57 30.51 -24.67
C ARG A 72 -12.84 30.39 -25.52
N GLU A 73 -13.48 29.23 -25.56
CA GLU A 73 -14.79 29.06 -26.18
C GLU A 73 -15.90 29.85 -25.49
N VAL A 74 -15.78 30.15 -24.20
CA VAL A 74 -16.72 31.03 -23.49
C VAL A 74 -16.77 32.41 -24.14
N ASP A 75 -15.62 32.95 -24.53
CA ASP A 75 -15.54 34.26 -25.19
C ASP A 75 -16.21 34.28 -26.58
N LEU A 76 -16.31 33.13 -27.25
CA LEU A 76 -16.94 33.02 -28.58
C LEU A 76 -18.46 32.83 -28.50
N TYR A 77 -18.93 31.99 -27.58
CA TYR A 77 -20.33 31.54 -27.57
C TYR A 77 -21.16 32.12 -26.43
N ASP A 78 -20.52 32.75 -25.42
CA ASP A 78 -21.11 33.35 -24.20
C ASP A 78 -22.41 32.66 -23.73
N SER A 79 -22.31 31.36 -23.46
CA SER A 79 -23.45 30.54 -23.03
C SER A 79 -23.18 29.85 -21.70
N ASP A 80 -24.23 29.60 -20.91
CA ASP A 80 -24.11 28.88 -19.64
C ASP A 80 -23.52 27.47 -19.81
N ALA A 81 -23.77 26.84 -20.96
CA ALA A 81 -23.17 25.54 -21.29
C ALA A 81 -21.66 25.65 -21.52
N ALA A 82 -21.18 26.71 -22.18
CA ALA A 82 -19.75 26.94 -22.36
C ALA A 82 -19.05 27.21 -21.02
N ARG A 83 -19.66 28.04 -20.16
CA ARG A 83 -19.11 28.35 -18.83
C ARG A 83 -18.99 27.11 -17.94
N ARG A 84 -20.03 26.26 -17.90
CA ARG A 84 -19.97 24.99 -17.14
C ARG A 84 -18.87 24.07 -17.64
N ARG A 85 -18.71 23.93 -18.95
CA ARG A 85 -17.64 23.09 -19.53
C ARG A 85 -16.25 23.63 -19.18
N ALA A 86 -16.06 24.94 -19.21
CA ALA A 86 -14.79 25.56 -18.80
C ALA A 86 -14.47 25.26 -17.32
N GLU A 87 -15.46 25.37 -16.44
CA GLU A 87 -15.28 25.04 -15.01
C GLU A 87 -14.97 23.55 -14.78
N GLU A 88 -15.72 22.65 -15.43
CA GLU A 88 -15.49 21.20 -15.33
C GLU A 88 -14.10 20.78 -15.84
N THR A 89 -13.66 21.35 -16.97
CA THR A 89 -12.34 21.05 -17.54
C THR A 89 -11.21 21.65 -16.71
N ARG A 90 -11.39 22.85 -16.15
CA ARG A 90 -10.43 23.47 -15.22
C ARG A 90 -10.26 22.65 -13.95
N GLN A 91 -11.36 22.18 -13.36
CA GLN A 91 -11.31 21.28 -12.21
C GLN A 91 -10.54 20.00 -12.53
N ARG A 92 -10.83 19.37 -13.68
CA ARG A 92 -10.12 18.17 -14.11
C ARG A 92 -8.62 18.40 -14.35
N ALA A 93 -8.24 19.55 -14.89
CA ALA A 93 -6.85 19.94 -15.07
C ALA A 93 -6.11 20.09 -13.73
N GLU A 94 -6.79 20.62 -12.71
CA GLU A 94 -6.26 20.69 -11.34
C GLU A 94 -6.09 19.31 -10.72
N GLU A 95 -7.10 18.45 -10.82
CA GLU A 95 -7.05 17.08 -10.28
C GLU A 95 -5.93 16.25 -10.93
N THR A 96 -5.74 16.35 -12.25
CA THR A 96 -4.67 15.62 -12.95
C THR A 96 -3.29 16.21 -12.70
N HIS A 97 -3.18 17.53 -12.56
CA HIS A 97 -1.94 18.17 -12.13
C HIS A 97 -1.55 17.71 -10.72
N ASP A 98 -2.48 17.73 -9.78
CA ASP A 98 -2.21 17.28 -8.41
C ASP A 98 -1.91 15.79 -8.35
N ALA A 99 -2.55 14.94 -9.16
CA ALA A 99 -2.17 13.53 -9.26
C ALA A 99 -0.75 13.34 -9.85
N ALA A 100 -0.34 14.16 -10.83
CA ALA A 100 0.97 14.06 -11.47
C ALA A 100 2.13 14.61 -10.62
N PHE A 101 1.86 15.63 -9.80
CA PHE A 101 2.88 16.40 -9.07
C PHE A 101 2.72 16.41 -7.54
N GLY A 102 1.59 15.92 -7.01
CA GLY A 102 1.21 15.97 -5.59
C GLY A 102 1.96 14.99 -4.69
N ASP A 103 2.41 13.85 -5.21
CA ASP A 103 3.23 12.87 -4.48
C ASP A 103 4.53 13.46 -3.92
N ALA A 104 5.07 14.52 -4.54
CA ALA A 104 6.21 15.25 -4.03
C ALA A 104 5.90 16.05 -2.75
N ARG A 105 4.62 16.35 -2.47
CA ARG A 105 4.14 17.04 -1.27
C ARG A 105 3.64 16.08 -0.18
N GLU A 106 2.92 15.01 -0.52
CA GLU A 106 2.30 14.13 0.48
C GLU A 106 3.31 13.35 1.35
N ALA A 107 4.49 13.02 0.82
CA ALA A 107 5.55 12.38 1.61
C ALA A 107 6.06 13.27 2.77
N GLU A 108 5.80 14.58 2.74
CA GLU A 108 6.19 15.53 3.78
C GLU A 108 5.08 15.79 4.84
N GLU A 109 3.83 15.36 4.63
CA GLU A 109 2.66 15.79 5.43
C GLU A 109 1.92 14.70 6.23
N PHE A 110 2.51 13.52 6.46
CA PHE A 110 1.91 12.58 7.42
C PHE A 110 2.10 13.06 8.88
N ASP A 111 1.11 13.77 9.43
CA ASP A 111 1.02 14.09 10.87
C ASP A 111 0.06 13.12 11.59
N PRO A 112 0.57 12.00 12.14
CA PRO A 112 -0.26 11.00 12.79
C PRO A 112 -0.90 11.52 14.10
N PRO A 113 -2.14 11.13 14.41
CA PRO A 113 -2.82 11.59 15.62
C PRO A 113 -2.03 11.22 16.89
N PRO A 114 -2.07 12.05 17.95
CA PRO A 114 -1.29 11.84 19.18
C PRO A 114 -1.50 10.46 19.83
N SER A 115 -2.70 9.89 19.70
CA SER A 115 -3.04 8.54 20.17
C SER A 115 -2.24 7.45 19.46
N LEU A 116 -2.09 7.52 18.13
CA LEU A 116 -1.32 6.58 17.32
C LEU A 116 0.17 6.67 17.64
N LYS A 117 0.71 7.90 17.78
CA LYS A 117 2.11 8.13 18.19
C LYS A 117 2.41 7.55 19.57
N THR A 118 1.47 7.67 20.49
CA THR A 118 1.59 7.10 21.84
C THR A 118 1.57 5.57 21.78
N LEU A 119 0.62 5.00 21.04
CA LEU A 119 0.49 3.55 20.87
C LEU A 119 1.73 2.92 20.23
N PHE A 120 2.25 3.53 19.15
CA PHE A 120 3.47 3.07 18.49
C PHE A 120 4.70 3.16 19.40
N ARG A 121 4.86 4.25 20.17
CA ARG A 121 5.94 4.37 21.15
C ARG A 121 5.89 3.27 22.20
N ASP A 122 4.69 2.90 22.64
CA ASP A 122 4.47 1.84 23.62
C ASP A 122 4.76 0.45 23.07
N VAL A 123 4.49 0.20 21.78
CA VAL A 123 4.94 -0.99 21.06
C VAL A 123 6.46 -0.99 20.99
N ALA A 124 7.06 0.06 20.42
CA ALA A 124 8.49 0.15 20.18
C ALA A 124 9.32 -0.09 21.46
N LYS A 125 8.92 0.50 22.61
CA LYS A 125 9.61 0.28 23.89
C LYS A 125 9.68 -1.19 24.33
N ARG A 126 8.74 -2.03 23.90
CA ARG A 126 8.63 -3.44 24.30
C ARG A 126 9.33 -4.41 23.35
N ILE A 127 9.40 -4.05 22.06
CA ILE A 127 9.92 -4.92 21.00
C ILE A 127 11.14 -4.32 20.28
N HIS A 128 11.82 -3.33 20.88
CA HIS A 128 12.98 -2.71 20.26
C HIS A 128 14.16 -3.70 20.18
N PRO A 129 14.82 -3.86 19.03
CA PRO A 129 15.98 -4.77 18.88
C PRO A 129 17.09 -4.52 19.90
N ASP A 130 17.34 -3.26 20.27
CA ASP A 130 18.40 -2.89 21.24
C ASP A 130 18.14 -3.39 22.66
N PHE A 131 16.91 -3.78 22.99
CA PHE A 131 16.57 -4.35 24.30
C PHE A 131 16.59 -5.89 24.32
N ALA A 132 17.00 -6.53 23.22
CA ALA A 132 17.12 -7.98 23.14
C ALA A 132 18.30 -8.52 23.97
N ARG A 133 18.12 -9.71 24.53
CA ARG A 133 19.11 -10.38 25.40
C ARG A 133 20.12 -11.19 24.60
N ASP A 134 19.73 -11.68 23.42
CA ASP A 134 20.58 -12.46 22.53
C ASP A 134 20.32 -12.16 21.04
N ASN A 135 21.16 -12.74 20.18
CA ASN A 135 21.06 -12.54 18.72
C ASN A 135 19.78 -13.12 18.11
N ALA A 136 19.16 -14.14 18.71
CA ALA A 136 17.93 -14.73 18.19
C ALA A 136 16.72 -13.85 18.50
N GLU A 137 16.65 -13.35 19.74
CA GLU A 137 15.66 -12.38 20.20
C GLU A 137 15.80 -11.05 19.45
N GLN A 138 17.04 -10.59 19.20
CA GLN A 138 17.28 -9.37 18.42
C GLN A 138 16.69 -9.47 17.01
N LYS A 139 16.91 -10.58 16.31
CA LYS A 139 16.32 -10.83 14.98
C LYS A 139 14.79 -10.87 15.05
N HIS A 140 14.22 -11.51 16.07
CA HIS A 140 12.79 -11.56 16.26
C HIS A 140 12.19 -10.16 16.48
N PHE A 141 12.82 -9.34 17.32
CA PHE A 141 12.43 -7.96 17.56
C PHE A 141 12.60 -7.07 16.33
N THR A 142 13.62 -7.29 15.49
CA THR A 142 13.75 -6.59 14.20
C THR A 142 12.53 -6.82 13.31
N LEU A 143 12.06 -8.07 13.21
CA LEU A 143 10.87 -8.40 12.42
C LEU A 143 9.60 -7.74 12.99
N LEU A 144 9.40 -7.84 14.32
CA LEU A 144 8.26 -7.19 14.98
C LEU A 144 8.29 -5.66 14.81
N MET A 145 9.47 -5.05 14.90
CA MET A 145 9.62 -3.60 14.76
C MET A 145 9.36 -3.15 13.32
N ALA A 146 9.79 -3.92 12.32
CA ALA A 146 9.45 -3.66 10.92
C ALA A 146 7.93 -3.68 10.70
N ARG A 147 7.24 -4.67 11.29
CA ARG A 147 5.78 -4.76 11.26
C ARG A 147 5.10 -3.58 11.97
N ALA A 148 5.61 -3.17 13.14
CA ALA A 148 5.11 -2.01 13.87
C ALA A 148 5.27 -0.70 13.08
N ASN A 149 6.42 -0.52 12.40
CA ASN A 149 6.67 0.64 11.54
C ASN A 149 5.69 0.70 10.38
N GLN A 150 5.39 -0.43 9.74
CA GLN A 150 4.39 -0.49 8.67
C GLN A 150 2.98 -0.14 9.19
N ALA A 151 2.59 -0.70 10.33
CA ALA A 151 1.29 -0.39 10.93
C ALA A 151 1.19 1.10 11.29
N TYR A 152 2.26 1.68 11.85
CA TYR A 152 2.31 3.11 12.15
C TYR A 152 2.19 3.99 10.91
N GLY A 153 2.92 3.67 9.84
CA GLY A 153 2.85 4.39 8.57
C GLY A 153 1.48 4.32 7.88
N ARG A 154 0.66 3.30 8.18
CA ARG A 154 -0.71 3.15 7.65
C ARG A 154 -1.80 3.64 8.60
N GLY A 155 -1.44 4.11 9.80
CA GLY A 155 -2.44 4.45 10.81
C GLY A 155 -3.19 3.26 11.42
N ASP A 156 -2.66 2.04 11.25
CA ASP A 156 -3.28 0.79 11.71
C ASP A 156 -3.09 0.61 13.22
N THR A 157 -3.99 1.26 13.97
CA THR A 157 -4.05 1.19 15.44
C THR A 157 -4.34 -0.23 15.92
N GLU A 158 -5.09 -1.02 15.16
CA GLU A 158 -5.49 -2.37 15.55
C GLU A 158 -4.28 -3.32 15.59
N THR A 159 -3.45 -3.30 14.53
CA THR A 159 -2.22 -4.10 14.49
C THR A 159 -1.23 -3.68 15.58
N LEU A 160 -1.10 -2.38 15.87
CA LEU A 160 -0.25 -1.91 16.97
C LEU A 160 -0.76 -2.37 18.35
N GLN A 161 -2.08 -2.35 18.55
CA GLN A 161 -2.69 -2.85 19.79
C GLN A 161 -2.48 -4.36 19.94
N ARG A 162 -2.65 -5.13 18.86
CA ARG A 162 -2.36 -6.58 18.83
C ARG A 162 -0.92 -6.89 19.21
N LEU A 163 0.06 -6.16 18.66
CA LEU A 163 1.47 -6.31 19.00
C LEU A 163 1.75 -6.09 20.50
N LEU A 164 1.02 -5.19 21.16
CA LEU A 164 1.12 -4.98 22.61
C LEU A 164 0.55 -6.15 23.41
N ASP A 165 -0.62 -6.64 23.01
CA ASP A 165 -1.32 -7.69 23.75
C ASP A 165 -0.57 -9.02 23.64
N ASP A 166 -0.06 -9.37 22.45
CA ASP A 166 0.78 -10.56 22.23
C ASP A 166 2.03 -10.55 23.11
N HIS A 167 2.70 -9.41 23.23
CA HIS A 167 3.89 -9.28 24.07
C HIS A 167 3.58 -9.39 25.58
N ARG A 168 2.43 -8.87 26.02
CA ARG A 168 1.99 -9.01 27.41
C ARG A 168 1.72 -10.48 27.77
N GLU A 169 1.10 -11.23 26.88
CA GLU A 169 0.86 -12.66 27.09
C GLU A 169 2.16 -13.47 27.15
N ILE A 170 3.14 -13.18 26.28
CA ILE A 170 4.44 -13.86 26.28
C ILE A 170 5.19 -13.66 27.63
N ASN A 171 5.13 -12.45 28.20
CA ASN A 171 5.81 -12.16 29.47
C ASN A 171 5.07 -12.70 30.70
N ALA A 172 3.73 -12.76 30.66
CA ALA A 172 2.94 -13.26 31.79
C ALA A 172 3.19 -14.76 32.05
N SER A 173 3.45 -15.56 31.01
CA SER A 173 3.61 -17.01 31.12
C SER A 173 4.98 -17.51 31.59
N ILE A 174 5.96 -16.63 31.85
CA ILE A 174 7.24 -17.04 32.49
C ILE A 174 6.99 -17.52 33.95
N ALA A 175 5.83 -17.19 34.52
CA ALA A 175 5.42 -17.60 35.87
C ALA A 175 4.66 -18.94 35.90
N GLY A 176 5.33 -20.05 35.55
CA GLY A 176 4.97 -21.39 36.04
C GLY A 176 3.56 -21.93 35.73
N GLU A 177 3.01 -21.69 34.54
CA GLU A 177 1.69 -22.23 34.15
C GLU A 177 1.79 -23.59 33.43
N GLY A 178 0.85 -24.51 33.72
CA GLY A 178 0.82 -25.87 33.18
C GLY A 178 0.45 -25.98 31.69
N ALA A 179 0.56 -27.18 31.12
CA ALA A 179 0.36 -27.47 29.69
C ALA A 179 -0.96 -26.91 29.09
N ALA A 180 -2.03 -26.82 29.89
CA ALA A 180 -3.31 -26.27 29.45
C ALA A 180 -3.26 -24.75 29.15
N ALA A 181 -2.49 -23.98 29.92
CA ALA A 181 -2.32 -22.54 29.67
C ALA A 181 -1.51 -22.29 28.39
N GLU A 182 -0.48 -23.12 28.16
CA GLU A 182 0.30 -23.05 26.93
C GLU A 182 -0.55 -23.41 25.69
N LEU A 183 -1.41 -24.44 25.78
CA LEU A 183 -2.35 -24.78 24.71
C LEU A 183 -3.29 -23.62 24.36
N LEU A 184 -3.86 -22.95 25.36
CA LEU A 184 -4.72 -21.78 25.15
C LEU A 184 -3.96 -20.63 24.47
N ARG A 185 -2.73 -20.36 24.90
CA ARG A 185 -1.86 -19.33 24.32
C ARG A 185 -1.55 -19.61 22.85
N ILE A 186 -1.12 -20.84 22.54
CA ILE A 186 -0.82 -21.24 21.16
C ILE A 186 -2.08 -21.13 20.29
N SER A 187 -3.24 -21.55 20.81
CA SER A 187 -4.50 -21.45 20.09
C SER A 187 -4.88 -20.00 19.76
N ARG A 188 -4.67 -19.05 20.69
CA ARG A 188 -4.86 -17.61 20.42
C ARG A 188 -3.89 -17.10 19.37
N GLN A 189 -2.60 -17.45 19.47
CA GLN A 189 -1.59 -17.03 18.49
C GLN A 189 -1.91 -17.54 17.08
N ILE A 190 -2.41 -18.77 16.94
CA ILE A 190 -2.90 -19.31 15.67
C ILE A 190 -4.07 -18.45 15.15
N GLN A 191 -5.09 -18.20 15.97
CA GLN A 191 -6.24 -17.39 15.56
C GLN A 191 -5.87 -15.96 15.17
N HIS A 192 -4.90 -15.34 15.85
CA HIS A 192 -4.40 -14.01 15.48
C HIS A 192 -3.68 -14.05 14.13
N ALA A 193 -2.76 -14.99 13.95
CA ALA A 193 -2.03 -15.12 12.70
C ALA A 193 -2.96 -15.47 11.51
N GLU A 194 -3.98 -16.31 11.71
CA GLU A 194 -4.99 -16.60 10.69
C GLU A 194 -5.81 -15.36 10.29
N ARG A 195 -6.20 -14.51 11.26
CA ARG A 195 -6.88 -13.23 10.97
C ARG A 195 -5.97 -12.27 10.23
N ASP A 196 -4.70 -12.18 10.62
CA ASP A 196 -3.71 -11.34 9.95
C ASP A 196 -3.50 -11.78 8.50
N ILE A 197 -3.38 -13.09 8.25
CA ILE A 197 -3.31 -13.65 6.90
C ILE A 197 -4.53 -13.24 6.07
N ALA A 198 -5.74 -13.40 6.62
CA ALA A 198 -6.97 -13.03 5.92
C ALA A 198 -7.02 -11.52 5.59
N SER A 199 -6.55 -10.67 6.51
CA SER A 199 -6.44 -9.21 6.29
C SER A 199 -5.44 -8.90 5.18
N LEU A 200 -4.26 -9.51 5.21
CA LEU A 200 -3.22 -9.34 4.17
C LEU A 200 -3.69 -9.84 2.80
N ASP A 201 -4.42 -10.95 2.75
CA ASP A 201 -4.99 -11.48 1.50
C ASP A 201 -6.07 -10.53 0.94
N ALA A 202 -6.92 -9.97 1.78
CA ALA A 202 -7.90 -8.95 1.38
C ALA A 202 -7.21 -7.67 0.88
N GLU A 203 -6.18 -7.20 1.59
CA GLU A 203 -5.38 -6.05 1.18
C GLU A 203 -4.68 -6.30 -0.16
N ARG A 204 -4.14 -7.51 -0.37
CA ARG A 204 -3.55 -7.92 -1.66
C ARG A 204 -4.59 -7.84 -2.78
N GLN A 205 -5.80 -8.33 -2.56
CA GLN A 205 -6.87 -8.28 -3.56
C GLN A 205 -7.24 -6.85 -3.93
N THR A 206 -7.44 -5.99 -2.92
CA THR A 206 -7.73 -4.55 -3.15
C THR A 206 -6.60 -3.87 -3.91
N LEU A 207 -5.35 -4.12 -3.52
CA LEU A 207 -4.18 -3.53 -4.18
C LEU A 207 -4.08 -3.96 -5.65
N LEU A 208 -4.30 -5.25 -5.95
CA LEU A 208 -4.27 -5.78 -7.31
C LEU A 208 -5.48 -5.34 -8.16
N ALA A 209 -6.60 -4.99 -7.54
CA ALA A 209 -7.77 -4.45 -8.24
C ALA A 209 -7.63 -2.96 -8.59
N GLY A 210 -6.64 -2.26 -8.04
CA GLY A 210 -6.40 -0.84 -8.32
C GLY A 210 -5.94 -0.57 -9.75
N GLU A 211 -6.21 0.64 -10.23
CA GLU A 211 -5.93 1.06 -11.62
C GLU A 211 -4.44 0.99 -11.97
N ILE A 212 -3.57 1.46 -11.09
CA ILE A 212 -2.11 1.36 -11.27
C ILE A 212 -1.65 -0.09 -11.33
N ALA A 213 -2.27 -1.00 -10.58
CA ALA A 213 -1.93 -2.42 -10.63
C ALA A 213 -2.38 -3.07 -11.95
N GLN A 214 -3.57 -2.73 -12.45
CA GLN A 214 -4.02 -3.18 -13.77
C GLN A 214 -3.10 -2.65 -14.88
N LEU A 215 -2.75 -1.35 -14.84
CA LEU A 215 -1.84 -0.76 -15.80
C LEU A 215 -0.43 -1.40 -15.74
N TYR A 216 0.05 -1.75 -14.54
CA TYR A 216 1.29 -2.49 -14.37
C TYR A 216 1.23 -3.87 -15.04
N LEU A 217 0.12 -4.60 -14.86
CA LEU A 217 -0.09 -5.92 -15.48
C LEU A 217 -0.14 -5.82 -17.01
N ASP A 218 -0.79 -4.79 -17.55
CA ASP A 218 -0.85 -4.53 -18.99
C ASP A 218 0.53 -4.18 -19.55
N ALA A 219 1.30 -3.35 -18.84
CA ALA A 219 2.67 -3.01 -19.22
C ALA A 219 3.59 -4.25 -19.20
N GLU A 220 3.44 -5.13 -18.22
CA GLU A 220 4.14 -6.41 -18.16
C GLU A 220 3.74 -7.34 -19.30
N ALA A 221 2.46 -7.38 -19.68
CA ALA A 221 2.00 -8.14 -20.84
C ALA A 221 2.60 -7.61 -22.15
N ALA A 222 2.60 -6.29 -22.35
CA ALA A 222 3.24 -5.65 -23.49
C ALA A 222 4.76 -5.92 -23.53
N ALA A 223 5.44 -5.88 -22.38
CA ALA A 223 6.87 -6.15 -22.28
C ALA A 223 7.24 -7.58 -22.73
N ARG A 224 6.38 -8.57 -22.45
CA ARG A 224 6.56 -9.96 -22.95
C ARG A 224 6.47 -10.05 -24.47
N GLU A 225 5.80 -9.10 -25.12
CA GLU A 225 5.73 -8.95 -26.57
C GLU A 225 6.81 -7.99 -27.11
N HIS A 226 7.81 -7.62 -26.29
CA HIS A 226 8.85 -6.64 -26.61
C HIS A 226 8.31 -5.23 -26.94
N ARG A 227 7.13 -4.88 -26.42
CA ARG A 227 6.53 -3.55 -26.52
C ARG A 227 6.68 -2.76 -25.22
N ASP A 228 6.75 -1.44 -25.32
CA ASP A 228 6.80 -0.53 -24.18
C ASP A 228 5.52 0.30 -24.12
N LEU A 229 4.56 -0.18 -23.32
CA LEU A 229 3.24 0.43 -23.19
C LEU A 229 3.30 1.90 -22.72
N LEU A 230 4.18 2.23 -21.79
CA LEU A 230 4.26 3.61 -21.29
C LEU A 230 4.79 4.55 -22.36
N THR A 231 5.76 4.09 -23.16
CA THR A 231 6.26 4.86 -24.32
C THR A 231 5.19 5.02 -25.40
N GLU A 232 4.40 3.98 -25.68
CA GLU A 232 3.27 4.05 -26.62
C GLU A 232 2.21 5.07 -26.17
N LEU A 233 1.81 5.01 -24.89
CA LEU A 233 0.86 5.96 -24.30
C LEU A 233 1.40 7.40 -24.36
N ALA A 234 2.66 7.61 -23.99
CA ALA A 234 3.28 8.93 -24.04
C ALA A 234 3.35 9.48 -25.47
N ALA A 235 3.62 8.63 -26.48
CA ALA A 235 3.64 9.04 -27.87
C ALA A 235 2.24 9.48 -28.34
N ASN A 236 1.20 8.72 -28.00
CA ASN A 236 -0.18 9.05 -28.33
C ASN A 236 -0.61 10.38 -27.67
N LEU A 237 -0.31 10.58 -26.39
CA LEU A 237 -0.64 11.83 -25.70
C LEU A 237 0.06 13.04 -26.30
N ARG A 238 1.34 12.92 -26.70
CA ARG A 238 2.03 14.01 -27.39
C ARG A 238 1.35 14.39 -28.70
N GLU A 239 0.82 13.42 -29.45
CA GLU A 239 0.04 13.70 -30.66
C GLU A 239 -1.25 14.46 -30.32
N GLN A 240 -1.97 14.03 -29.28
CA GLN A 240 -3.17 14.73 -28.80
C GLN A 240 -2.87 16.16 -28.34
N ILE A 241 -1.77 16.39 -27.62
CA ILE A 241 -1.32 17.72 -27.19
C ILE A 241 -1.02 18.61 -28.40
N VAL A 242 -0.37 18.07 -29.44
CA VAL A 242 -0.12 18.83 -30.68
C VAL A 242 -1.44 19.24 -31.34
N ASP A 243 -2.42 18.35 -31.40
CA ASP A 243 -3.73 18.65 -31.99
C ASP A 243 -4.58 19.60 -31.13
N ALA A 244 -4.51 19.48 -29.81
CA ALA A 244 -5.10 20.45 -28.88
C ALA A 244 -4.48 21.85 -29.06
N ASN A 245 -3.15 21.96 -29.20
CA ASN A 245 -2.49 23.24 -29.43
C ASN A 245 -2.95 23.88 -30.74
N ARG A 246 -3.10 23.08 -31.81
CA ARG A 246 -3.66 23.57 -33.09
C ARG A 246 -5.09 24.08 -32.92
N ARG A 247 -5.93 23.38 -32.15
CA ARG A 247 -7.30 23.82 -31.84
C ARG A 247 -7.30 25.14 -31.06
N PHE A 248 -6.47 25.24 -30.03
CA PHE A 248 -6.30 26.45 -29.24
C PHE A 248 -5.92 27.65 -30.13
N ASP A 249 -4.87 27.50 -30.96
CA ASP A 249 -4.42 28.54 -31.89
C ASP A 249 -5.51 29.00 -32.88
N LEU A 250 -6.33 28.06 -33.36
CA LEU A 250 -7.43 28.38 -34.28
C LEU A 250 -8.51 29.23 -33.60
N ILE A 251 -8.91 28.85 -32.38
CA ILE A 251 -9.89 29.58 -31.58
C ILE A 251 -9.36 30.97 -31.23
N ASP A 252 -8.09 31.07 -30.83
CA ASP A 252 -7.46 32.35 -30.50
C ASP A 252 -7.42 33.32 -31.68
N ARG A 253 -7.14 32.81 -32.88
CA ARG A 253 -7.20 33.60 -34.12
C ARG A 253 -8.62 34.04 -34.44
N GLN A 254 -9.62 33.18 -34.23
CA GLN A 254 -11.03 33.53 -34.45
C GLN A 254 -11.45 34.67 -33.54
N ILE A 255 -11.12 34.62 -32.25
CA ILE A 255 -11.47 35.70 -31.31
C ILE A 255 -10.74 36.99 -31.68
N SER A 256 -9.46 36.90 -32.02
CA SER A 256 -8.66 38.06 -32.46
C SER A 256 -9.19 38.71 -33.76
N ALA A 257 -9.90 37.93 -34.60
CA ALA A 257 -10.55 38.43 -35.81
C ALA A 257 -11.93 39.05 -35.54
N HIS A 258 -12.68 38.56 -34.54
CA HIS A 258 -14.00 39.08 -34.17
C HIS A 258 -13.93 40.27 -33.20
N GLY A 259 -12.82 40.43 -32.47
CA GLY A 259 -12.57 41.58 -31.58
C GLY A 259 -11.99 42.83 -32.27
N ARG A 260 -11.95 42.87 -33.61
CA ARG A 260 -11.47 43.99 -34.41
C ARG A 260 -12.59 44.74 -35.12
#